data_AF-A0A7Z9XR61-F1
#
_entry.id   AF-A0A7Z9XR61-F1
#
_cell.length_a   1.000
_cell.length_b   1.000
_cell.length_c   1.000
_cell.angle_alpha   90.00
_cell.angle_beta   90.00
_cell.angle_gamma   90.00
#
_symmetry.space_group_name_H-M   'P 1'
#
loop_
_entity.id
_entity.type
_entity.pdbx_description
1 polymer ?
#
loop_
_entity_poly.entity_id
_entity_poly.type
_entity_poly.pdbx_seq_one_letter_code
_entity_poly.pdbx_strand_id
1 'polypeptide(L)'
;PNYRVPRDKLAAENQRIVDMGVEVKYNTRVGKDVSVENLEKDYDAIIWAVGCWTGRALPVDGWEGTPNCVTGVAYLKAFNEGRMKVTGKKLICVGGGDTSIDVVSVARRIGTNPAMPGNPEDVVHDGSMDQDESLIAGREPVDATLTSLFTKENMMAAEHEIHDAIHEGVTILDGVMPLEVIKGDDGRATGLKVCDCTMDGMTPIPVEGTERVLEADIIVAAIGQGGDLAGLESFDNGRGLMDTTNNYQLKDKPNHFAIGDIVRPHLLTTAIGQAWVAAESVDEFLKGEEIKKRPKVDVHHFDLLEKMHETGLDPETFDPNAGDQRGTSSSNFAVHNYEDRSFAEIISSDELFLGHFEVTPRHKRSEDVPSADDVLGHFKERMQGLDDETAQKEADRCMSCGLCFECDNCVIYCPQDAVYRVPKAEATTGRYVATDYSRCIGCHICHDVCPTGYIQMGLGE
;
A
#
# COMPACT_ATOMS: atom_id res chain seq x y z
N PRO A 1 0.21 11.21 8.37
CA PRO A 1 0.83 12.52 8.75
C PRO A 1 1.84 13.00 7.70
N ASN A 2 2.07 14.31 7.53
CA ASN A 2 2.93 14.85 6.45
C ASN A 2 4.40 14.37 6.52
N TYR A 3 4.93 14.15 7.73
CA TYR A 3 6.31 13.64 7.92
C TYR A 3 6.48 12.17 7.49
N ARG A 4 5.39 11.44 7.21
CA ARG A 4 5.40 10.07 6.67
C ARG A 4 5.08 10.03 5.19
N VAL A 5 4.14 10.88 4.77
CA VAL A 5 3.68 11.00 3.39
C VAL A 5 3.69 12.48 3.03
N PRO A 6 4.81 12.98 2.48
CA PRO A 6 4.93 14.38 2.11
C PRO A 6 3.84 14.80 1.10
N ARG A 7 3.17 15.93 1.37
CA ARG A 7 2.04 16.40 0.55
C ARG A 7 2.44 16.78 -0.87
N ASP A 8 3.68 17.25 -1.08
CA ASP A 8 4.21 17.56 -2.41
C ASP A 8 4.36 16.30 -3.27
N LYS A 9 4.82 15.19 -2.69
CA LYS A 9 4.93 13.90 -3.38
C LYS A 9 3.56 13.34 -3.74
N LEU A 10 2.61 13.39 -2.79
CA LEU A 10 1.23 12.98 -3.06
C LEU A 10 0.57 13.86 -4.14
N ALA A 11 0.78 15.17 -4.10
CA ALA A 11 0.26 16.08 -5.12
C ALA A 11 0.83 15.78 -6.51
N ALA A 12 2.11 15.44 -6.62
CA ALA A 12 2.73 15.06 -7.88
C ALA A 12 2.11 13.77 -8.47
N GLU A 13 1.87 12.74 -7.64
CA GLU A 13 1.20 11.52 -8.11
C GLU A 13 -0.25 11.78 -8.51
N ASN A 14 -0.99 12.60 -7.76
CA ASN A 14 -2.35 13.00 -8.14
C ASN A 14 -2.38 13.75 -9.47
N GLN A 15 -1.41 14.65 -9.70
CA GLN A 15 -1.33 15.40 -10.94
C GLN A 15 -1.08 14.50 -12.14
N ARG A 16 -0.24 13.46 -12.01
CA ARG A 16 -0.03 12.47 -13.08
C ARG A 16 -1.34 11.80 -13.52
N ILE A 17 -2.23 11.49 -12.56
CA ILE A 17 -3.55 10.90 -12.85
C ILE A 17 -4.43 11.91 -13.59
N VAL A 18 -4.45 13.17 -13.14
CA VAL A 18 -5.22 14.24 -13.82
C VAL A 18 -4.72 14.45 -15.25
N ASP A 19 -3.40 14.41 -15.46
CA ASP A 19 -2.78 14.59 -16.78
C ASP A 19 -3.12 13.46 -17.76
N MET A 20 -3.63 12.31 -17.29
CA MET A 20 -4.19 11.25 -18.15
C MET A 20 -5.58 11.59 -18.73
N GLY A 21 -6.17 12.72 -18.32
CA GLY A 21 -7.48 13.19 -18.80
C GLY A 21 -8.65 12.97 -17.83
N VAL A 22 -8.37 12.69 -16.55
CA VAL A 22 -9.41 12.52 -15.52
C VAL A 22 -9.99 13.88 -15.12
N GLU A 23 -11.32 14.02 -15.16
CA GLU A 23 -12.02 15.20 -14.63
C GLU A 23 -12.20 15.08 -13.11
N VAL A 24 -11.81 16.11 -12.36
CA VAL A 24 -11.91 16.14 -10.89
C VAL A 24 -12.86 17.24 -10.45
N LYS A 25 -13.87 16.87 -9.64
CA LYS A 25 -14.82 17.79 -9.00
C LYS A 25 -14.61 17.81 -7.48
N TYR A 26 -13.97 18.87 -6.98
CA TYR A 26 -13.79 19.09 -5.54
C TYR A 26 -15.07 19.62 -4.88
N ASN A 27 -15.10 19.62 -3.55
CA ASN A 27 -16.19 20.18 -2.74
C ASN A 27 -17.58 19.62 -3.10
N THR A 28 -17.64 18.37 -3.54
CA THR A 28 -18.86 17.70 -3.99
C THR A 28 -19.00 16.39 -3.24
N ARG A 29 -20.04 16.25 -2.41
CA ARG A 29 -20.31 15.03 -1.66
C ARG A 29 -21.50 14.27 -2.26
N VAL A 30 -21.26 13.03 -2.70
CA VAL A 30 -22.33 12.14 -3.15
C VAL A 30 -23.23 11.78 -1.96
N GLY A 31 -24.53 11.76 -2.18
CA GLY A 31 -25.56 11.62 -1.14
C GLY A 31 -26.02 12.94 -0.51
N LYS A 32 -25.32 14.07 -0.79
CA LYS A 32 -25.71 15.41 -0.33
C LYS A 32 -25.85 16.40 -1.49
N ASP A 33 -24.77 16.60 -2.24
CA ASP A 33 -24.70 17.56 -3.34
C ASP A 33 -25.08 16.92 -4.68
N VAL A 34 -24.84 15.61 -4.83
CA VAL A 34 -25.23 14.79 -5.99
C VAL A 34 -25.86 13.50 -5.49
N SER A 35 -27.03 13.11 -6.01
CA SER A 35 -27.69 11.87 -5.61
C SER A 35 -27.14 10.66 -6.37
N VAL A 36 -27.32 9.47 -5.81
CA VAL A 36 -26.90 8.21 -6.46
C VAL A 36 -27.67 8.00 -7.77
N GLU A 37 -28.96 8.33 -7.80
CA GLU A 37 -29.82 8.17 -8.98
C GLU A 37 -29.38 9.05 -10.15
N ASN A 38 -28.86 10.24 -9.87
CA ASN A 38 -28.29 11.10 -10.90
C ASN A 38 -27.02 10.47 -11.49
N LEU A 39 -26.15 9.89 -10.66
CA LEU A 39 -24.97 9.19 -11.15
C LEU A 39 -25.34 7.95 -11.97
N GLU A 40 -26.31 7.15 -11.51
CA GLU A 40 -26.81 5.98 -12.23
C GLU A 40 -27.42 6.33 -13.60
N LYS A 41 -27.93 7.56 -13.76
CA LYS A 41 -28.46 8.06 -15.03
C LYS A 41 -27.38 8.57 -15.96
N ASP A 42 -26.36 9.22 -15.41
CA ASP A 42 -25.35 9.95 -16.17
C ASP A 42 -24.12 9.08 -16.53
N TYR A 43 -23.91 7.94 -15.86
CA TYR A 43 -22.74 7.07 -16.04
C TYR A 43 -23.12 5.59 -16.17
N ASP A 44 -22.42 4.89 -17.07
CA ASP A 44 -22.62 3.45 -17.31
C ASP A 44 -22.07 2.57 -16.18
N ALA A 45 -21.03 3.04 -15.47
CA ALA A 45 -20.42 2.35 -14.33
C ALA A 45 -19.95 3.34 -13.26
N ILE A 46 -20.01 2.94 -11.98
CA ILE A 46 -19.66 3.78 -10.83
C ILE A 46 -18.72 3.03 -9.89
N ILE A 47 -17.59 3.65 -9.52
CA ILE A 47 -16.64 3.14 -8.52
C ILE A 47 -16.74 3.97 -7.23
N TRP A 48 -17.07 3.30 -6.13
CA TRP A 48 -17.14 3.85 -4.77
C TRP A 48 -15.79 3.69 -4.06
N ALA A 49 -14.92 4.69 -4.20
CA ALA A 49 -13.65 4.80 -3.48
C ALA A 49 -13.76 5.76 -2.28
N VAL A 50 -14.88 5.71 -1.54
CA VAL A 50 -15.22 6.70 -0.52
C VAL A 50 -14.41 6.57 0.77
N GLY A 51 -13.73 5.44 1.00
CA GLY A 51 -12.89 5.21 2.19
C GLY A 51 -13.65 5.24 3.52
N CYS A 52 -12.89 5.26 4.62
CA CYS A 52 -13.44 5.32 5.99
C CYS A 52 -13.15 6.68 6.63
N TRP A 53 -14.20 7.44 6.93
CA TRP A 53 -14.12 8.81 7.46
C TRP A 53 -14.59 8.95 8.91
N THR A 54 -15.14 7.89 9.49
CA THR A 54 -15.61 7.88 10.88
C THR A 54 -14.71 6.97 11.71
N GLY A 55 -14.46 7.37 12.97
CA GLY A 55 -13.74 6.55 13.94
C GLY A 55 -14.70 5.87 14.91
N ARG A 56 -14.29 4.74 15.48
CA ARG A 56 -15.09 4.02 16.47
C ARG A 56 -14.90 4.57 17.88
N ALA A 57 -16.02 4.87 18.54
CA ALA A 57 -16.08 5.23 19.97
C ALA A 57 -15.57 4.09 20.86
N LEU A 58 -14.94 4.43 21.99
CA LEU A 58 -14.52 3.43 22.97
C LEU A 58 -15.76 2.83 23.66
N PRO A 59 -15.94 1.50 23.67
CA PRO A 59 -17.14 0.86 24.21
C PRO A 59 -17.02 0.66 25.73
N VAL A 60 -16.89 1.75 26.48
CA VAL A 60 -16.80 1.75 27.95
C VAL A 60 -17.73 2.78 28.55
N ASP A 61 -18.12 2.55 29.80
CA ASP A 61 -18.93 3.49 30.56
C ASP A 61 -18.21 4.84 30.67
N GLY A 62 -18.99 5.92 30.56
CA GLY A 62 -18.48 7.28 30.61
C GLY A 62 -17.88 7.81 29.31
N TRP A 63 -17.75 7.04 28.23
CA TRP A 63 -17.31 7.59 26.94
C TRP A 63 -18.32 8.55 26.33
N GLU A 64 -19.59 8.12 26.24
CA GLU A 64 -20.64 8.89 25.60
C GLU A 64 -20.92 10.20 26.35
N GLY A 65 -21.09 11.28 25.59
CA GLY A 65 -21.33 12.62 26.11
C GLY A 65 -20.12 13.29 26.79
N THR A 66 -18.93 12.69 26.73
CA THR A 66 -17.70 13.28 27.29
C THR A 66 -16.93 14.05 26.22
N PRO A 67 -16.79 15.39 26.32
CA PRO A 67 -16.26 16.21 25.23
C PRO A 67 -14.85 15.81 24.80
N ASN A 68 -13.92 15.65 25.74
CA ASN A 68 -12.51 15.34 25.48
C ASN A 68 -12.24 13.84 25.23
N CYS A 69 -13.28 13.05 24.92
CA CYS A 69 -13.17 11.71 24.36
C CYS A 69 -13.42 11.78 22.86
N VAL A 70 -12.35 11.65 22.07
CA VAL A 70 -12.40 11.82 20.61
C VAL A 70 -11.91 10.58 19.87
N THR A 71 -12.25 10.44 18.60
CA THR A 71 -11.73 9.33 17.78
C THR A 71 -10.40 9.70 17.12
N GLY A 72 -9.56 8.70 16.85
CA GLY A 72 -8.27 8.89 16.18
C GLY A 72 -8.43 9.52 14.79
N VAL A 73 -9.49 9.13 14.06
CA VAL A 73 -9.82 9.71 12.75
C VAL A 73 -10.12 11.21 12.87
N ALA A 74 -10.97 11.61 13.82
CA ALA A 74 -11.30 13.03 14.02
C ALA A 74 -10.08 13.85 14.48
N TYR A 75 -9.28 13.30 15.40
CA TYR A 75 -8.07 13.93 15.92
C TYR A 75 -7.04 14.18 14.79
N LEU A 76 -6.71 13.13 14.03
CA LEU A 76 -5.76 13.22 12.92
C LEU A 76 -6.30 14.08 11.77
N LYS A 77 -7.62 14.11 11.55
CA LYS A 77 -8.24 15.01 10.57
C LYS A 77 -8.00 16.47 10.94
N ALA A 78 -8.28 16.88 12.18
CA ALA A 78 -8.04 18.24 12.65
C ALA A 78 -6.57 18.67 12.54
N PHE A 79 -5.64 17.74 12.80
CA PHE A 79 -4.21 17.97 12.56
C PHE A 79 -3.86 18.11 11.08
N ASN A 80 -4.33 17.20 10.23
CA ASN A 80 -3.97 17.19 8.80
C ASN A 80 -4.62 18.33 8.00
N GLU A 81 -5.76 18.86 8.45
CA GLU A 81 -6.38 20.07 7.92
C GLU A 81 -5.64 21.34 8.38
N GLY A 82 -4.62 21.20 9.22
CA GLY A 82 -3.80 22.31 9.72
C GLY A 82 -4.48 23.13 10.82
N ARG A 83 -5.67 22.72 11.28
CA ARG A 83 -6.47 23.45 12.27
C ARG A 83 -5.94 23.27 13.68
N MET A 84 -5.41 22.09 13.99
CA MET A 84 -4.79 21.77 15.28
C MET A 84 -3.30 22.09 15.29
N LYS A 85 -2.87 22.97 16.20
CA LYS A 85 -1.48 23.35 16.46
C LYS A 85 -0.96 22.79 17.78
N VAL A 86 -1.78 22.52 18.77
CA VAL A 86 -1.41 21.98 20.08
C VAL A 86 -2.52 21.08 20.62
N THR A 87 -2.19 20.22 21.59
CA THR A 87 -3.13 19.30 22.23
C THR A 87 -3.05 19.37 23.77
N GLY A 88 -3.81 18.51 24.45
CA GLY A 88 -3.79 18.38 25.91
C GLY A 88 -2.45 17.88 26.43
N LYS A 89 -2.08 18.25 27.66
CA LYS A 89 -0.77 17.93 28.24
C LYS A 89 -0.61 16.43 28.50
N LYS A 90 -1.66 15.76 28.98
CA LYS A 90 -1.73 14.32 29.18
C LYS A 90 -2.68 13.70 28.16
N LEU A 91 -2.14 12.98 27.19
CA LEU A 91 -2.91 12.31 26.15
C LEU A 91 -2.85 10.80 26.34
N ILE A 92 -4.02 10.16 26.38
CA ILE A 92 -4.13 8.70 26.31
C ILE A 92 -4.72 8.32 24.95
N CYS A 93 -4.03 7.48 24.20
CA CYS A 93 -4.57 6.85 23.00
C CYS A 93 -4.83 5.37 23.26
N VAL A 94 -6.02 4.89 22.90
CA VAL A 94 -6.38 3.47 22.99
C VAL A 94 -6.36 2.86 21.58
N GLY A 95 -5.49 1.87 21.35
CA GLY A 95 -5.39 1.16 20.08
C GLY A 95 -4.02 0.51 19.85
N GLY A 96 -3.97 -0.48 18.95
CA GLY A 96 -2.75 -1.25 18.68
C GLY A 96 -2.27 -1.25 17.23
N GLY A 97 -2.80 -0.37 16.37
CA GLY A 97 -2.48 -0.29 14.95
C GLY A 97 -1.86 1.06 14.55
N ASP A 98 -1.54 1.23 13.27
CA ASP A 98 -0.80 2.41 12.77
C ASP A 98 -1.47 3.75 13.12
N THR A 99 -2.80 3.81 13.13
CA THR A 99 -3.55 5.01 13.52
C THR A 99 -3.25 5.44 14.96
N SER A 100 -3.11 4.50 15.90
CA SER A 100 -2.85 4.85 17.29
C SER A 100 -1.41 5.35 17.49
N ILE A 101 -0.45 4.77 16.75
CA ILE A 101 0.93 5.26 16.68
C ILE A 101 1.00 6.67 16.08
N ASP A 102 0.27 6.93 15.00
CA ASP A 102 0.21 8.26 14.40
C ASP A 102 -0.36 9.30 15.37
N VAL A 103 -1.42 8.98 16.13
CA VAL A 103 -2.00 9.88 17.13
C VAL A 103 -0.96 10.30 18.18
N VAL A 104 -0.28 9.33 18.81
CA VAL A 104 0.69 9.62 19.88
C VAL A 104 1.94 10.31 19.36
N SER A 105 2.41 9.94 18.16
CA SER A 105 3.56 10.61 17.52
C SER A 105 3.22 12.05 17.14
N VAL A 106 2.03 12.29 16.58
CA VAL A 106 1.54 13.65 16.29
C VAL A 106 1.43 14.46 17.58
N ALA A 107 0.89 13.90 18.66
CA ALA A 107 0.77 14.56 19.96
C ALA A 107 2.14 15.03 20.50
N ARG A 108 3.16 14.15 20.44
CA ARG A 108 4.55 14.50 20.83
C ARG A 108 5.14 15.62 19.97
N ARG A 109 4.81 15.66 18.68
CA ARG A 109 5.32 16.66 17.73
C ARG A 109 4.64 18.02 17.85
N ILE A 110 3.32 18.06 18.06
CA ILE A 110 2.58 19.32 18.22
C ILE A 110 2.67 19.89 19.63
N GLY A 111 2.91 19.05 20.64
CA GLY A 111 3.01 19.48 22.03
C GLY A 111 1.72 20.08 22.59
N THR A 112 1.84 20.69 23.77
CA THR A 112 0.77 21.43 24.44
C THR A 112 1.18 22.89 24.63
N ASN A 113 0.24 23.79 24.90
CA ASN A 113 0.57 25.17 25.23
C ASN A 113 -0.37 25.67 26.35
N PRO A 114 0.16 26.06 27.53
CA PRO A 114 -0.64 26.58 28.63
C PRO A 114 -1.46 27.85 28.29
N ALA A 115 -1.07 28.58 27.24
CA ALA A 115 -1.78 29.77 26.76
C ALA A 115 -2.91 29.45 25.77
N MET A 116 -3.18 28.17 25.48
CA MET A 116 -4.27 27.78 24.58
C MET A 116 -5.63 28.26 25.12
N PRO A 117 -6.42 29.00 24.31
CA PRO A 117 -7.78 29.36 24.69
C PRO A 117 -8.70 28.13 24.53
N GLY A 118 -9.63 27.96 25.47
CA GLY A 118 -10.60 26.86 25.42
C GLY A 118 -9.97 25.50 25.71
N ASN A 119 -10.54 24.45 25.14
CA ASN A 119 -10.16 23.07 25.41
C ASN A 119 -9.51 22.40 24.18
N PRO A 120 -8.64 21.39 24.38
CA PRO A 120 -7.94 20.72 23.27
C PRO A 120 -8.87 20.09 22.23
N GLU A 121 -10.05 19.61 22.64
CA GLU A 121 -10.99 18.92 21.77
C GLU A 121 -11.90 19.85 20.96
N ASP A 122 -11.96 21.15 21.27
CA ASP A 122 -12.87 22.09 20.60
C ASP A 122 -12.59 22.12 19.09
N VAL A 123 -11.29 22.14 18.72
CA VAL A 123 -10.82 22.04 17.32
C VAL A 123 -11.12 20.68 16.67
N VAL A 124 -11.33 19.63 17.46
CA VAL A 124 -11.66 18.29 16.93
C VAL A 124 -13.15 18.21 16.57
N HIS A 125 -14.01 18.83 17.37
CA HIS A 125 -15.47 18.79 17.19
C HIS A 125 -15.98 19.84 16.20
N ASP A 126 -15.42 21.05 16.24
CA ASP A 126 -15.83 22.13 15.34
C ASP A 126 -14.87 22.21 14.14
N GLY A 127 -15.34 21.71 12.99
CA GLY A 127 -14.60 21.76 11.73
C GLY A 127 -14.39 23.17 11.17
N SER A 128 -15.03 24.19 11.73
CA SER A 128 -14.82 25.61 11.39
C SER A 128 -13.86 26.33 12.33
N MET A 129 -13.43 25.67 13.42
CA MET A 129 -12.51 26.22 14.39
C MET A 129 -11.06 25.89 14.00
N ASP A 130 -10.21 26.91 14.09
CA ASP A 130 -8.77 26.86 13.90
C ASP A 130 -8.05 27.34 15.17
N GLN A 131 -6.99 26.65 15.56
CA GLN A 131 -6.07 27.13 16.59
C GLN A 131 -5.07 28.13 15.98
N ASP A 132 -4.84 29.23 16.69
CA ASP A 132 -3.92 30.29 16.27
C ASP A 132 -2.48 29.76 16.12
N GLU A 133 -1.78 30.17 15.06
CA GLU A 133 -0.38 29.84 14.85
C GLU A 133 0.54 30.36 15.96
N SER A 134 0.14 31.40 16.69
CA SER A 134 0.89 31.90 17.85
C SER A 134 1.10 30.83 18.93
N LEU A 135 0.23 29.81 19.00
CA LEU A 135 0.36 28.70 19.95
C LEU A 135 1.55 27.78 19.65
N ILE A 136 2.16 27.89 18.46
CA ILE A 136 3.39 27.18 18.11
C ILE A 136 4.54 27.68 18.99
N ALA A 137 4.57 28.98 19.28
CA ALA A 137 5.55 29.57 20.17
C ALA A 137 5.21 29.21 21.62
N GLY A 138 6.20 28.70 22.37
CA GLY A 138 6.01 28.33 23.77
C GLY A 138 5.33 26.98 23.97
N ARG A 139 5.33 26.10 22.96
CA ARG A 139 4.92 24.70 23.14
C ARG A 139 5.76 24.01 24.21
N GLU A 140 5.09 23.17 24.99
CA GLU A 140 5.69 22.25 25.95
C GLU A 140 5.49 20.79 25.47
N PRO A 141 6.35 19.86 25.90
CA PRO A 141 6.16 18.44 25.62
C PRO A 141 4.83 17.88 26.18
N VAL A 142 4.28 16.88 25.48
CA VAL A 142 3.06 16.14 25.89
C VAL A 142 3.43 14.80 26.49
N ASP A 143 2.78 14.45 27.60
CA ASP A 143 2.81 13.11 28.17
C ASP A 143 1.86 12.20 27.38
N ALA A 144 2.39 11.58 26.31
CA ALA A 144 1.62 10.71 25.42
C ALA A 144 1.73 9.25 25.87
N THR A 145 0.60 8.66 26.24
CA THR A 145 0.47 7.25 26.61
C THR A 145 -0.38 6.50 25.58
N LEU A 146 0.13 5.40 25.07
CA LEU A 146 -0.60 4.45 24.23
C LEU A 146 -0.97 3.22 25.05
N THR A 147 -2.23 2.81 25.03
CA THR A 147 -2.68 1.55 25.63
C THR A 147 -3.10 0.56 24.54
N SER A 148 -2.64 -0.69 24.63
CA SER A 148 -2.97 -1.77 23.70
C SER A 148 -3.43 -3.02 24.45
N LEU A 149 -4.45 -3.69 23.90
CA LEU A 149 -4.90 -5.01 24.37
C LEU A 149 -3.84 -6.09 24.14
N PHE A 150 -3.12 -6.00 23.02
CA PHE A 150 -2.06 -6.93 22.64
C PHE A 150 -0.72 -6.47 23.22
N THR A 151 0.15 -7.44 23.53
CA THR A 151 1.55 -7.18 23.85
C THR A 151 2.27 -6.54 22.65
N LYS A 152 3.36 -5.81 22.88
CA LYS A 152 4.11 -5.09 21.82
C LYS A 152 4.49 -5.99 20.63
N GLU A 153 4.88 -7.24 20.92
CA GLU A 153 5.23 -8.24 19.92
C GLU A 153 4.05 -8.67 19.02
N ASN A 154 2.82 -8.49 19.50
CA ASN A 154 1.57 -8.89 18.84
C ASN A 154 0.70 -7.70 18.43
N MET A 155 1.22 -6.47 18.52
CA MET A 155 0.53 -5.28 18.01
C MET A 155 0.36 -5.37 16.49
N MET A 156 -0.71 -4.76 15.97
CA MET A 156 -0.97 -4.72 14.53
C MET A 156 -0.09 -3.69 13.81
N ALA A 157 0.41 -2.69 14.55
CA ALA A 157 1.35 -1.70 14.02
C ALA A 157 2.68 -2.34 13.66
N ALA A 158 3.35 -1.81 12.63
CA ALA A 158 4.66 -2.32 12.23
C ALA A 158 5.71 -2.11 13.34
N GLU A 159 6.58 -3.11 13.54
CA GLU A 159 7.57 -3.12 14.64
C GLU A 159 8.44 -1.85 14.69
N HIS A 160 8.90 -1.38 13.53
CA HIS A 160 9.70 -0.16 13.42
C HIS A 160 8.91 1.09 13.87
N GLU A 161 7.61 1.16 13.62
CA GLU A 161 6.78 2.28 14.08
C GLU A 161 6.61 2.31 15.60
N ILE A 162 6.52 1.13 16.23
CA ILE A 162 6.46 0.99 17.68
C ILE A 162 7.79 1.47 18.30
N HIS A 163 8.92 1.05 17.74
CA HIS A 163 10.24 1.49 18.17
C HIS A 163 10.43 3.00 18.02
N ASP A 164 10.01 3.58 16.89
CA ASP A 164 10.07 5.02 16.66
C ASP A 164 9.23 5.79 17.67
N ALA A 165 8.00 5.36 17.95
CA ALA A 165 7.14 6.01 18.94
C ALA A 165 7.79 6.00 20.34
N ILE A 166 8.40 4.89 20.75
CA ILE A 166 9.14 4.80 22.01
C ILE A 166 10.35 5.75 21.99
N HIS A 167 11.09 5.81 20.87
CA HIS A 167 12.22 6.72 20.70
C HIS A 167 11.81 8.20 20.79
N GLU A 168 10.63 8.53 20.26
CA GLU A 168 9.98 9.86 20.34
C GLU A 168 9.43 10.19 21.76
N GLY A 169 9.57 9.26 22.71
CA GLY A 169 9.19 9.45 24.12
C GLY A 169 7.75 9.06 24.46
N VAL A 170 7.08 8.26 23.62
CA VAL A 170 5.75 7.72 23.92
C VAL A 170 5.84 6.60 24.95
N THR A 171 4.97 6.64 25.96
CA THR A 171 4.80 5.52 26.89
C THR A 171 3.82 4.51 26.30
N ILE A 172 4.26 3.27 26.06
CA ILE A 172 3.37 2.19 25.58
C ILE A 172 3.09 1.20 26.71
N LEU A 173 1.82 1.13 27.11
CA LEU A 173 1.25 0.16 28.05
C LEU A 173 0.51 -0.92 27.26
N ASP A 174 1.12 -2.09 27.13
CA ASP A 174 0.61 -3.22 26.38
C ASP A 174 0.01 -4.29 27.32
N GLY A 175 -0.90 -5.12 26.80
CA GLY A 175 -1.68 -6.04 27.65
C GLY A 175 -2.57 -5.28 28.65
N VAL A 176 -3.11 -4.12 28.25
CA VAL A 176 -3.95 -3.26 29.09
C VAL A 176 -5.28 -3.01 28.40
N MET A 177 -6.37 -3.23 29.12
CA MET A 177 -7.73 -2.96 28.64
C MET A 177 -8.41 -1.82 29.40
N PRO A 178 -9.18 -0.96 28.71
CA PRO A 178 -9.96 0.08 29.34
C PRO A 178 -11.23 -0.48 29.98
N LEU A 179 -11.62 0.09 31.11
CA LEU A 179 -12.80 -0.29 31.88
C LEU A 179 -13.86 0.81 31.92
N GLU A 180 -13.44 2.06 32.17
CA GLU A 180 -14.35 3.19 32.40
C GLU A 180 -13.61 4.52 32.17
N VAL A 181 -14.30 5.51 31.62
CA VAL A 181 -13.82 6.90 31.60
C VAL A 181 -14.22 7.61 32.89
N ILE A 182 -13.24 8.12 33.63
CA ILE A 182 -13.47 8.87 34.86
C ILE A 182 -13.75 10.33 34.50
N LYS A 183 -14.93 10.84 34.88
CA LYS A 183 -15.34 12.22 34.61
C LYS A 183 -15.15 13.12 35.83
N GLY A 184 -14.79 14.39 35.57
CA GLY A 184 -14.85 15.47 36.55
C GLY A 184 -16.25 16.09 36.64
N ASP A 185 -16.38 17.07 37.53
CA ASP A 185 -17.65 17.77 37.80
C ASP A 185 -18.17 18.58 36.60
N ASP A 186 -17.28 18.95 35.67
CA ASP A 186 -17.59 19.64 34.42
C ASP A 186 -17.99 18.70 33.27
N GLY A 187 -18.06 17.39 33.54
CA GLY A 187 -18.41 16.36 32.56
C GLY A 187 -17.27 15.94 31.62
N ARG A 188 -16.06 16.50 31.79
CA ARG A 188 -14.86 16.12 31.02
C ARG A 188 -14.19 14.88 31.63
N ALA A 189 -13.52 14.09 30.82
CA ALA A 189 -12.62 13.05 31.29
C ALA A 189 -11.45 13.67 32.06
N THR A 190 -11.16 13.14 33.23
CA THR A 190 -9.95 13.43 34.02
C THR A 190 -8.99 12.23 34.04
N GLY A 191 -9.45 11.06 33.58
CA GLY A 191 -8.62 9.88 33.42
C GLY A 191 -9.36 8.69 32.81
N LEU A 192 -8.61 7.65 32.50
CA LEU A 192 -9.10 6.37 32.00
C LEU A 192 -8.77 5.28 33.03
N LYS A 193 -9.79 4.61 33.54
CA LYS A 193 -9.60 3.42 34.36
C LYS A 193 -9.28 2.23 33.47
N VAL A 194 -8.19 1.54 33.78
CA VAL A 194 -7.68 0.39 33.03
C VAL A 194 -7.33 -0.75 33.98
N CYS A 195 -7.21 -1.97 33.45
CA CYS A 195 -6.59 -3.10 34.12
C CYS A 195 -5.67 -3.85 33.14
N ASP A 196 -4.80 -4.71 33.68
CA ASP A 196 -4.06 -5.65 32.85
C ASP A 196 -5.02 -6.69 32.26
N CYS A 197 -4.71 -7.17 31.06
CA CYS A 197 -5.48 -8.21 30.39
C CYS A 197 -4.57 -9.21 29.67
N THR A 198 -5.08 -10.42 29.51
CA THR A 198 -4.55 -11.41 28.57
C THR A 198 -5.50 -11.55 27.38
N MET A 199 -5.02 -12.04 26.24
CA MET A 199 -5.83 -12.22 25.04
C MET A 199 -6.19 -13.70 24.84
N ASP A 200 -7.49 -13.98 24.68
CA ASP A 200 -8.01 -15.24 24.14
C ASP A 200 -8.54 -14.99 22.72
N GLY A 201 -7.67 -15.25 21.73
CA GLY A 201 -7.90 -14.83 20.35
C GLY A 201 -8.02 -13.30 20.25
N MET A 202 -9.22 -12.81 19.93
CA MET A 202 -9.53 -11.38 19.85
C MET A 202 -10.28 -10.85 21.08
N THR A 203 -10.51 -11.70 22.09
CA THR A 203 -11.26 -11.34 23.30
C THR A 203 -10.28 -11.05 24.44
N PRO A 204 -10.28 -9.84 25.02
CA PRO A 204 -9.47 -9.55 26.20
C PRO A 204 -10.10 -10.15 27.47
N ILE A 205 -9.28 -10.75 28.31
CA ILE A 205 -9.65 -11.29 29.63
C ILE A 205 -8.99 -10.41 30.70
N PRO A 206 -9.77 -9.76 31.59
CA PRO A 206 -9.22 -8.89 32.61
C PRO A 206 -8.47 -9.67 33.70
N VAL A 207 -7.42 -9.06 34.24
CA VAL A 207 -6.70 -9.54 35.43
C VAL A 207 -7.17 -8.73 36.64
N GLU A 208 -8.00 -9.34 37.48
CA GLU A 208 -8.53 -8.70 38.68
C GLU A 208 -7.44 -8.21 39.64
N GLY A 209 -7.64 -7.05 40.26
CA GLY A 209 -6.72 -6.47 41.24
C GLY A 209 -5.58 -5.64 40.63
N THR A 210 -5.56 -5.48 39.30
CA THR A 210 -4.58 -4.65 38.57
C THR A 210 -5.16 -3.29 38.14
N GLU A 211 -6.36 -2.96 38.61
CA GLU A 211 -7.09 -1.76 38.22
C GLU A 211 -6.35 -0.50 38.66
N ARG A 212 -6.23 0.46 37.75
CA ARG A 212 -5.59 1.76 37.99
C ARG A 212 -6.20 2.83 37.12
N VAL A 213 -6.09 4.08 37.55
CA VAL A 213 -6.55 5.24 36.76
C VAL A 213 -5.33 5.92 36.16
N LEU A 214 -5.35 6.08 34.85
CA LEU A 214 -4.38 6.87 34.11
C LEU A 214 -4.95 8.28 33.93
N GLU A 215 -4.28 9.30 34.44
CA GLU A 215 -4.73 10.69 34.29
C GLU A 215 -4.62 11.16 32.84
N ALA A 216 -5.64 11.87 32.35
CA ALA A 216 -5.69 12.36 30.98
C ALA A 216 -6.46 13.67 30.87
N ASP A 217 -5.96 14.58 30.05
CA ASP A 217 -6.66 15.79 29.62
C ASP A 217 -7.46 15.55 28.33
N ILE A 218 -7.06 14.53 27.55
CA ILE A 218 -7.72 14.08 26.33
C ILE A 218 -7.53 12.57 26.14
N ILE A 219 -8.60 11.88 25.75
CA ILE A 219 -8.59 10.44 25.47
C ILE A 219 -8.97 10.23 24.00
N VAL A 220 -8.13 9.52 23.26
CA VAL A 220 -8.28 9.27 21.82
C VAL A 220 -8.50 7.79 21.54
N ALA A 221 -9.64 7.41 20.97
CA ALA A 221 -9.93 6.04 20.57
C ALA A 221 -9.51 5.77 19.11
N ALA A 222 -8.52 4.92 18.91
CA ALA A 222 -8.00 4.49 17.61
C ALA A 222 -8.19 2.96 17.45
N ILE A 223 -9.43 2.49 17.63
CA ILE A 223 -9.82 1.07 17.69
C ILE A 223 -10.61 0.59 16.47
N GLY A 224 -10.65 1.37 15.40
CA GLY A 224 -11.36 1.04 14.17
C GLY A 224 -11.92 2.27 13.47
N GLN A 225 -12.25 2.07 12.19
CA GLN A 225 -12.79 3.10 11.31
C GLN A 225 -13.93 2.54 10.44
N GLY A 226 -14.82 3.42 10.00
CA GLY A 226 -15.93 3.11 9.11
C GLY A 226 -16.20 4.23 8.12
N GLY A 227 -17.04 3.95 7.13
CA GLY A 227 -17.51 4.92 6.15
C GLY A 227 -18.41 5.99 6.78
N ASP A 228 -18.41 7.17 6.18
CA ASP A 228 -19.51 8.13 6.33
C ASP A 228 -20.48 7.90 5.17
N LEU A 229 -21.52 7.09 5.42
CA LEU A 229 -22.46 6.62 4.40
C LEU A 229 -23.77 7.42 4.37
N ALA A 230 -23.80 8.63 4.93
CA ALA A 230 -25.02 9.45 4.83
C ALA A 230 -25.32 9.80 3.37
N GLY A 231 -26.52 9.45 2.89
CA GLY A 231 -26.95 9.50 1.50
C GLY A 231 -26.49 8.32 0.63
N LEU A 232 -25.84 7.32 1.23
CA LEU A 232 -25.41 6.04 0.64
C LEU A 232 -25.86 4.85 1.49
N GLU A 233 -26.90 5.02 2.30
CA GLU A 233 -27.31 4.05 3.33
C GLU A 233 -27.67 2.69 2.74
N SER A 234 -28.15 2.65 1.49
CA SER A 234 -28.46 1.40 0.78
C SER A 234 -27.24 0.50 0.52
N PHE A 235 -26.02 1.03 0.66
CA PHE A 235 -24.77 0.30 0.45
C PHE A 235 -24.12 -0.17 1.75
N ASP A 236 -24.65 0.23 2.91
CA ASP A 236 -24.13 -0.17 4.20
C ASP A 236 -24.47 -1.64 4.50
N ASN A 237 -23.44 -2.44 4.80
CA ASN A 237 -23.59 -3.82 5.26
C ASN A 237 -23.92 -3.93 6.77
N GLY A 238 -24.24 -2.80 7.43
CA GLY A 238 -24.54 -2.69 8.86
C GLY A 238 -23.30 -2.57 9.75
N ARG A 239 -22.11 -2.50 9.15
CA ARG A 239 -20.83 -2.25 9.84
C ARG A 239 -20.19 -0.92 9.43
N GLY A 240 -20.90 -0.09 8.66
CA GLY A 240 -20.35 1.12 8.06
C GLY A 240 -19.38 0.81 6.92
N LEU A 241 -19.56 -0.30 6.22
CA LEU A 241 -18.72 -0.78 5.12
C LEU A 241 -19.59 -1.28 3.96
N MET A 242 -18.98 -1.51 2.80
CA MET A 242 -19.65 -2.06 1.61
C MET A 242 -19.18 -3.49 1.32
N ASP A 243 -20.13 -4.39 1.02
CA ASP A 243 -19.82 -5.76 0.62
C ASP A 243 -19.70 -5.87 -0.90
N THR A 244 -18.62 -6.50 -1.37
CA THR A 244 -18.34 -6.72 -2.79
C THR A 244 -18.15 -8.19 -3.12
N THR A 245 -18.22 -8.52 -4.41
CA THR A 245 -17.65 -9.75 -4.95
C THR A 245 -16.12 -9.71 -4.91
N ASN A 246 -15.45 -10.80 -5.31
CA ASN A 246 -13.99 -10.85 -5.44
C ASN A 246 -13.44 -9.89 -6.52
N ASN A 247 -14.30 -9.44 -7.44
CA ASN A 247 -13.99 -8.51 -8.51
C ASN A 247 -14.45 -7.09 -8.16
N TYR A 248 -14.66 -6.81 -6.87
CA TYR A 248 -15.03 -5.51 -6.32
C TYR A 248 -16.39 -4.94 -6.79
N GLN A 249 -17.20 -5.73 -7.48
CA GLN A 249 -18.57 -5.37 -7.83
C GLN A 249 -19.46 -5.40 -6.58
N LEU A 250 -20.33 -4.42 -6.39
CA LEU A 250 -21.32 -4.43 -5.31
C LEU A 250 -22.33 -5.54 -5.53
N LYS A 251 -22.71 -6.21 -4.44
CA LYS A 251 -23.73 -7.25 -4.49
C LYS A 251 -25.07 -6.65 -4.96
N ASP A 252 -25.73 -7.34 -5.89
CA ASP A 252 -27.04 -6.96 -6.43
C ASP A 252 -27.07 -5.61 -7.20
N LYS A 253 -25.91 -5.02 -7.52
CA LYS A 253 -25.77 -3.83 -8.37
C LYS A 253 -24.63 -3.99 -9.40
N PRO A 254 -24.91 -4.51 -10.61
CA PRO A 254 -23.88 -4.92 -11.56
C PRO A 254 -23.02 -3.78 -12.12
N ASN A 255 -23.54 -2.56 -12.20
CA ASN A 255 -22.81 -1.39 -12.65
C ASN A 255 -22.10 -0.61 -11.52
N HIS A 256 -22.14 -1.11 -10.28
CA HIS A 256 -21.48 -0.45 -9.14
C HIS A 256 -20.32 -1.32 -8.63
N PHE A 257 -19.22 -0.66 -8.30
CA PHE A 257 -18.01 -1.28 -7.76
C PHE A 257 -17.57 -0.51 -6.52
N ALA A 258 -16.96 -1.14 -5.52
CA ALA A 258 -16.42 -0.46 -4.34
C ALA A 258 -15.01 -0.94 -4.04
N ILE A 259 -14.12 -0.01 -3.69
CA ILE A 259 -12.69 -0.27 -3.48
C ILE A 259 -12.12 0.57 -2.33
N GLY A 260 -10.96 0.15 -1.85
CA GLY A 260 -10.24 0.76 -0.74
C GLY A 260 -10.85 0.43 0.62
N ASP A 261 -10.63 1.34 1.56
CA ASP A 261 -10.97 1.11 2.97
C ASP A 261 -12.47 0.88 3.21
N ILE A 262 -13.35 1.39 2.33
CA ILE A 262 -14.80 1.20 2.49
C ILE A 262 -15.22 -0.27 2.36
N VAL A 263 -14.43 -1.09 1.65
CA VAL A 263 -14.64 -2.55 1.59
C VAL A 263 -14.00 -3.20 2.81
N ARG A 264 -12.73 -2.89 3.04
CA ARG A 264 -11.97 -3.37 4.19
C ARG A 264 -10.79 -2.45 4.43
N PRO A 265 -10.73 -1.76 5.58
CA PRO A 265 -9.58 -0.97 5.98
C PRO A 265 -8.27 -1.75 5.89
N HIS A 266 -7.28 -1.25 5.15
CA HIS A 266 -5.98 -1.91 5.00
C HIS A 266 -4.89 -0.93 4.56
N LEU A 267 -3.74 -1.46 4.15
CA LEU A 267 -2.63 -0.72 3.58
C LEU A 267 -3.01 -0.03 2.25
N LEU A 268 -2.36 1.10 1.97
CA LEU A 268 -2.45 1.83 0.70
C LEU A 268 -2.21 0.93 -0.52
N THR A 269 -1.21 0.06 -0.46
CA THR A 269 -0.88 -0.88 -1.56
C THR A 269 -2.01 -1.87 -1.82
N THR A 270 -2.76 -2.25 -0.78
CA THR A 270 -3.96 -3.08 -0.94
C THR A 270 -5.03 -2.31 -1.69
N ALA A 271 -5.33 -1.06 -1.30
CA ALA A 271 -6.31 -0.23 -2.00
C ALA A 271 -5.97 -0.03 -3.48
N ILE A 272 -4.69 0.19 -3.82
CA ILE A 272 -4.21 0.27 -5.21
C ILE A 272 -4.44 -1.07 -5.94
N GLY A 273 -4.12 -2.20 -5.31
CA GLY A 273 -4.40 -3.52 -5.87
C GLY A 273 -5.89 -3.77 -6.13
N GLN A 274 -6.76 -3.31 -5.23
CA GLN A 274 -8.22 -3.37 -5.43
C GLN A 274 -8.66 -2.51 -6.63
N ALA A 275 -8.12 -1.29 -6.75
CA ALA A 275 -8.40 -0.38 -7.86
C ALA A 275 -8.03 -1.00 -9.21
N TRP A 276 -6.90 -1.70 -9.29
CA TRP A 276 -6.48 -2.40 -10.50
C TRP A 276 -7.52 -3.45 -10.94
N VAL A 277 -7.90 -4.34 -10.03
CA VAL A 277 -8.89 -5.39 -10.34
C VAL A 277 -10.24 -4.78 -10.72
N ALA A 278 -10.65 -3.72 -10.03
CA ALA A 278 -11.90 -3.04 -10.33
C ALA A 278 -11.87 -2.36 -11.72
N ALA A 279 -10.73 -1.79 -12.13
CA ALA A 279 -10.60 -1.18 -13.46
C ALA A 279 -10.80 -2.20 -14.59
N GLU A 280 -10.16 -3.38 -14.50
CA GLU A 280 -10.39 -4.49 -15.44
C GLU A 280 -11.84 -4.97 -15.40
N SER A 281 -12.41 -5.12 -14.20
CA SER A 281 -13.79 -5.58 -14.03
C SER A 281 -14.80 -4.59 -14.63
N VAL A 282 -14.53 -3.29 -14.53
CA VAL A 282 -15.33 -2.24 -15.17
C VAL A 282 -15.18 -2.30 -16.69
N ASP A 283 -13.98 -2.51 -17.22
CA ASP A 283 -13.76 -2.64 -18.66
C ASP A 283 -14.49 -3.86 -19.25
N GLU A 284 -14.37 -5.03 -18.61
CA GLU A 284 -15.11 -6.26 -18.98
C GLU A 284 -16.63 -6.01 -18.92
N PHE A 285 -17.12 -5.36 -17.85
CA PHE A 285 -18.52 -5.01 -17.71
C PHE A 285 -19.02 -4.08 -18.83
N LEU A 286 -18.27 -3.02 -19.16
CA LEU A 286 -18.62 -2.07 -20.21
C LEU A 286 -18.61 -2.69 -21.61
N LYS A 287 -17.76 -3.71 -21.84
CA LYS A 287 -17.76 -4.51 -23.07
C LYS A 287 -18.88 -5.55 -23.12
N GLY A 288 -19.61 -5.76 -22.02
CA GLY A 288 -20.61 -6.83 -21.90
C GLY A 288 -19.99 -8.22 -21.85
N GLU A 289 -18.72 -8.31 -21.44
CA GLU A 289 -18.00 -9.57 -21.25
C GLU A 289 -18.29 -10.15 -19.86
N GLU A 290 -18.10 -11.47 -19.72
CA GLU A 290 -18.17 -12.10 -18.40
C GLU A 290 -16.96 -11.64 -17.57
N ILE A 291 -17.21 -11.10 -16.37
CA ILE A 291 -16.14 -10.63 -15.50
C ILE A 291 -15.34 -11.83 -15.00
N LYS A 292 -14.11 -11.97 -15.49
CA LYS A 292 -13.28 -13.15 -15.20
C LYS A 292 -12.68 -13.04 -13.81
N LYS A 293 -12.27 -14.19 -13.28
CA LYS A 293 -11.47 -14.21 -12.06
C LYS A 293 -10.02 -13.97 -12.45
N ARG A 294 -9.42 -12.90 -11.92
CA ARG A 294 -7.99 -12.61 -12.11
C ARG A 294 -7.13 -13.78 -11.61
N PRO A 295 -6.06 -14.16 -12.33
CA PRO A 295 -5.07 -15.10 -11.83
C PRO A 295 -4.43 -14.59 -10.53
N LYS A 296 -3.92 -15.50 -9.69
CA LYS A 296 -3.31 -15.14 -8.39
C LYS A 296 -2.04 -14.30 -8.52
N VAL A 297 -1.35 -14.44 -9.64
CA VAL A 297 -0.16 -13.69 -10.02
C VAL A 297 -0.49 -13.07 -11.35
N ASP A 298 -0.52 -11.74 -11.38
CA ASP A 298 -0.71 -10.99 -12.61
C ASP A 298 0.59 -10.24 -12.88
N VAL A 299 1.31 -10.71 -13.88
CA VAL A 299 2.60 -10.21 -14.30
C VAL A 299 2.44 -9.71 -15.73
N HIS A 300 3.14 -8.62 -16.05
CA HIS A 300 3.24 -8.24 -17.45
C HIS A 300 3.97 -9.35 -18.19
N HIS A 301 3.25 -10.00 -19.11
CA HIS A 301 3.81 -10.99 -19.99
C HIS A 301 4.51 -10.26 -21.15
N PHE A 302 5.85 -10.25 -21.16
CA PHE A 302 6.67 -10.01 -22.34
C PHE A 302 6.16 -10.86 -23.50
N ASP A 303 5.67 -10.24 -24.58
CA ASP A 303 5.30 -10.95 -25.79
C ASP A 303 6.37 -10.72 -26.87
N LEU A 304 7.09 -11.77 -27.26
CA LEU A 304 8.11 -11.64 -28.31
C LEU A 304 7.48 -11.25 -29.65
N LEU A 305 6.30 -11.76 -30.00
CA LEU A 305 5.64 -11.42 -31.25
C LEU A 305 5.27 -9.95 -31.28
N GLU A 306 4.79 -9.39 -30.17
CA GLU A 306 4.55 -7.95 -30.06
C GLU A 306 5.84 -7.15 -30.24
N LYS A 307 6.96 -7.57 -29.64
CA LYS A 307 8.28 -6.92 -29.81
C LYS A 307 8.87 -7.07 -31.21
N MET A 308 8.61 -8.18 -31.89
CA MET A 308 8.96 -8.35 -33.30
C MET A 308 8.10 -7.44 -34.17
N HIS A 309 6.81 -7.32 -33.90
CA HIS A 309 5.91 -6.41 -34.60
C HIS A 309 6.33 -4.94 -34.46
N GLU A 310 6.64 -4.48 -33.24
CA GLU A 310 7.14 -3.12 -32.96
C GLU A 310 8.38 -2.74 -33.78
N THR A 311 9.19 -3.74 -34.14
CA THR A 311 10.46 -3.57 -34.86
C THR A 311 10.39 -3.96 -36.34
N GLY A 312 9.20 -4.36 -36.84
CA GLY A 312 8.99 -4.77 -38.23
C GLY A 312 9.65 -6.10 -38.60
N LEU A 313 9.79 -6.99 -37.62
CA LEU A 313 10.40 -8.32 -37.73
C LEU A 313 9.34 -9.44 -37.66
N ASP A 314 8.10 -9.16 -38.02
CA ASP A 314 7.01 -10.14 -37.99
C ASP A 314 7.38 -11.46 -38.70
N PRO A 315 7.04 -12.63 -38.11
CA PRO A 315 7.18 -13.90 -38.78
C PRO A 315 6.37 -13.94 -40.09
N GLU A 316 6.85 -14.68 -41.08
CA GLU A 316 6.10 -14.92 -42.31
C GLU A 316 4.79 -15.67 -42.02
N THR A 317 3.80 -15.53 -42.89
CA THR A 317 2.57 -16.32 -42.76
C THR A 317 2.82 -17.77 -43.14
N PHE A 318 2.41 -18.71 -42.28
CA PHE A 318 2.44 -20.14 -42.59
C PHE A 318 1.54 -20.47 -43.78
N ASP A 319 2.12 -21.02 -44.86
CA ASP A 319 1.37 -21.55 -46.00
C ASP A 319 1.23 -23.08 -45.87
N PRO A 320 0.01 -23.61 -45.58
CA PRO A 320 -0.20 -25.05 -45.46
C PRO A 320 -0.03 -25.81 -46.79
N ASN A 321 0.09 -25.11 -47.92
CA ASN A 321 0.19 -25.72 -49.25
C ASN A 321 1.62 -25.72 -49.82
N ALA A 322 2.62 -25.20 -49.09
CA ALA A 322 3.98 -25.03 -49.64
C ALA A 322 4.77 -26.35 -49.82
N GLY A 323 4.11 -27.52 -49.69
CA GLY A 323 4.71 -28.84 -49.91
C GLY A 323 5.29 -29.47 -48.65
N ASP A 324 6.39 -30.22 -48.79
CA ASP A 324 7.05 -30.92 -47.67
C ASP A 324 7.82 -29.95 -46.78
N GLN A 325 7.24 -29.63 -45.62
CA GLN A 325 7.81 -28.74 -44.61
C GLN A 325 8.33 -29.49 -43.39
N ARG A 326 9.03 -30.62 -43.61
CA ARG A 326 9.64 -31.36 -42.50
C ARG A 326 10.70 -30.53 -41.78
N GLY A 327 10.37 -30.09 -40.57
CA GLY A 327 11.23 -29.30 -39.69
C GLY A 327 11.04 -27.79 -39.89
N THR A 328 11.01 -27.05 -38.78
CA THR A 328 10.82 -25.59 -38.80
C THR A 328 12.11 -24.81 -38.58
N SER A 329 13.26 -25.47 -38.41
CA SER A 329 14.54 -24.86 -38.01
C SER A 329 15.08 -23.75 -38.93
N SER A 330 14.61 -23.70 -40.17
CA SER A 330 14.97 -22.69 -41.17
C SER A 330 13.75 -21.95 -41.73
N SER A 331 12.61 -22.05 -41.05
CA SER A 331 11.34 -21.47 -41.49
C SER A 331 11.15 -20.09 -40.87
N ASN A 332 10.94 -19.07 -41.70
CA ASN A 332 10.71 -17.70 -41.24
C ASN A 332 9.30 -17.47 -40.66
N PHE A 333 8.39 -18.45 -40.78
CA PHE A 333 7.03 -18.37 -40.24
C PHE A 333 6.93 -18.84 -38.78
N ALA A 334 7.97 -19.50 -38.26
CA ALA A 334 7.96 -20.10 -36.94
C ALA A 334 8.89 -19.32 -36.00
N VAL A 335 8.37 -18.95 -34.84
CA VAL A 335 9.20 -18.51 -33.70
C VAL A 335 9.44 -19.73 -32.83
N HIS A 336 10.69 -20.00 -32.48
CA HIS A 336 11.04 -21.18 -31.71
C HIS A 336 11.06 -20.92 -30.20
N ASN A 337 10.76 -21.91 -29.36
CA ASN A 337 10.67 -21.78 -27.88
C ASN A 337 11.94 -21.28 -27.17
N TYR A 338 13.10 -21.24 -27.83
CA TYR A 338 14.33 -20.65 -27.27
C TYR A 338 14.55 -19.20 -27.75
N GLU A 339 13.84 -18.79 -28.80
CA GLU A 339 13.69 -17.40 -29.22
C GLU A 339 12.57 -16.76 -28.41
N ASP A 340 11.41 -17.42 -28.27
CA ASP A 340 10.25 -16.93 -27.52
C ASP A 340 10.20 -17.46 -26.09
N ARG A 341 10.31 -16.53 -25.14
CA ARG A 341 10.18 -16.77 -23.71
C ARG A 341 9.00 -16.04 -23.06
N SER A 342 8.04 -15.62 -23.86
CA SER A 342 6.82 -14.94 -23.40
C SER A 342 5.98 -15.71 -22.38
N PHE A 343 6.22 -17.02 -22.24
CA PHE A 343 5.54 -17.85 -21.26
C PHE A 343 6.29 -17.97 -19.92
N ALA A 344 7.53 -17.49 -19.82
CA ALA A 344 8.45 -17.74 -18.70
C ALA A 344 8.98 -16.44 -18.07
N GLU A 345 8.13 -15.43 -17.88
CA GLU A 345 8.53 -14.26 -17.08
C GLU A 345 8.64 -14.59 -15.61
N ILE A 346 9.70 -14.03 -15.00
CA ILE A 346 10.00 -14.20 -13.57
C ILE A 346 10.27 -15.67 -13.26
N ILE A 347 11.49 -16.10 -13.55
CA ILE A 347 11.96 -17.40 -13.11
C ILE A 347 12.36 -17.36 -11.64
N SER A 348 12.30 -18.51 -10.97
CA SER A 348 12.69 -18.61 -9.57
C SER A 348 14.20 -18.53 -9.41
N SER A 349 14.67 -18.14 -8.21
CA SER A 349 16.10 -17.94 -7.97
C SER A 349 16.94 -19.21 -8.10
N ASP A 350 16.33 -20.38 -8.02
CA ASP A 350 16.96 -21.69 -8.23
C ASP A 350 17.15 -22.04 -9.71
N GLU A 351 16.48 -21.34 -10.63
CA GLU A 351 16.70 -21.43 -12.08
C GLU A 351 17.73 -20.40 -12.58
N LEU A 352 18.16 -19.46 -11.73
CA LEU A 352 19.24 -18.52 -12.03
C LEU A 352 20.61 -19.13 -11.75
N PHE A 353 21.57 -18.91 -12.63
CA PHE A 353 22.97 -19.17 -12.32
C PHE A 353 23.55 -18.00 -11.50
N LEU A 354 23.26 -18.00 -10.20
CA LEU A 354 23.64 -16.93 -9.27
C LEU A 354 25.15 -16.69 -9.17
N GLY A 355 25.98 -17.68 -9.52
CA GLY A 355 27.44 -17.55 -9.57
C GLY A 355 27.96 -16.55 -10.60
N HIS A 356 27.13 -16.12 -11.55
CA HIS A 356 27.45 -15.05 -12.48
C HIS A 356 27.44 -13.65 -11.83
N PHE A 357 26.61 -13.46 -10.80
CA PHE A 357 26.38 -12.14 -10.22
C PHE A 357 27.25 -11.91 -8.99
N GLU A 358 27.85 -10.73 -8.90
CA GLU A 358 28.62 -10.33 -7.72
C GLU A 358 27.68 -10.09 -6.53
N VAL A 359 28.02 -10.67 -5.38
CA VAL A 359 27.24 -10.49 -4.15
C VAL A 359 27.44 -9.06 -3.64
N THR A 360 26.43 -8.22 -3.88
CA THR A 360 26.43 -6.81 -3.47
C THR A 360 25.36 -6.56 -2.39
N PRO A 361 25.75 -6.05 -1.21
CA PRO A 361 24.79 -5.67 -0.16
C PRO A 361 23.81 -4.61 -0.66
N ARG A 362 22.53 -4.72 -0.27
CA ARG A 362 21.51 -3.72 -0.60
C ARG A 362 21.80 -2.38 0.08
N HIS A 363 21.69 -1.28 -0.66
CA HIS A 363 21.66 0.07 -0.09
C HIS A 363 20.38 0.25 0.74
N LYS A 364 20.54 0.31 2.07
CA LYS A 364 19.43 0.59 2.98
C LYS A 364 19.20 2.10 3.04
N ARG A 365 17.93 2.52 2.95
CA ARG A 365 17.53 3.92 3.15
C ARG A 365 17.82 4.34 4.60
N SER A 366 18.16 5.61 4.78
CA SER A 366 18.28 6.23 6.10
C SER A 366 16.93 6.72 6.60
N GLU A 367 16.81 6.79 7.91
CA GLU A 367 15.63 7.30 8.59
C GLU A 367 16.04 8.46 9.53
N ASP A 368 15.20 9.50 9.59
CA ASP A 368 15.34 10.66 10.47
C ASP A 368 14.22 10.62 11.52
N VAL A 369 14.47 9.87 12.60
CA VAL A 369 13.55 9.73 13.73
C VAL A 369 14.07 10.60 14.87
N PRO A 370 13.32 11.62 15.33
CA PRO A 370 13.79 12.50 16.38
C PRO A 370 13.77 11.80 17.74
N SER A 371 14.70 12.19 18.60
CA SER A 371 14.72 11.78 20.00
C SER A 371 13.52 12.35 20.77
N ALA A 372 13.24 11.81 21.95
CA ALA A 372 12.23 12.35 22.85
C ALA A 372 12.43 13.84 23.20
N ASP A 373 13.66 14.33 23.20
CA ASP A 373 13.99 15.73 23.49
C ASP A 373 13.84 16.64 22.25
N ASP A 374 14.02 16.09 21.04
CA ASP A 374 14.02 16.83 19.76
C ASP A 374 12.72 16.69 18.96
N VAL A 375 11.76 15.87 19.43
CA VAL A 375 10.52 15.57 18.69
C VAL A 375 9.59 16.77 18.55
N LEU A 376 9.64 17.71 19.51
CA LEU A 376 8.72 18.85 19.54
C LEU A 376 8.97 19.78 18.33
N GLY A 377 7.94 19.98 17.50
CA GLY A 377 8.04 20.76 16.28
C GLY A 377 8.74 20.04 15.12
N HIS A 378 9.14 18.78 15.27
CA HIS A 378 9.78 18.03 14.21
C HIS A 378 8.74 17.52 13.21
N PHE A 379 8.80 17.95 11.96
CA PHE A 379 7.92 17.49 10.87
C PHE A 379 8.67 17.14 9.57
N LYS A 380 9.99 16.98 9.64
CA LYS A 380 10.78 16.52 8.48
C LYS A 380 10.38 15.10 8.09
N GLU A 381 10.51 14.79 6.81
CA GLU A 381 10.24 13.45 6.28
C GLU A 381 11.11 12.40 6.98
N ARG A 382 10.47 11.34 7.46
CA ARG A 382 11.14 10.27 8.22
C ARG A 382 12.03 9.43 7.32
N MET A 383 11.53 8.99 6.16
CA MET A 383 12.30 8.16 5.24
C MET A 383 13.05 9.02 4.23
N GLN A 384 14.36 8.88 4.16
CA GLN A 384 15.14 9.54 3.13
C GLN A 384 15.24 8.64 1.90
N GLY A 385 14.85 9.19 0.75
CA GLY A 385 15.06 8.53 -0.54
C GLY A 385 16.54 8.28 -0.81
N LEU A 386 16.83 7.33 -1.70
CA LEU A 386 18.18 7.19 -2.25
C LEU A 386 18.46 8.41 -3.15
N ASP A 387 19.70 8.90 -3.12
CA ASP A 387 20.16 9.85 -4.14
C ASP A 387 20.23 9.17 -5.52
N ASP A 388 20.29 9.98 -6.58
CA ASP A 388 20.26 9.49 -7.96
C ASP A 388 21.37 8.47 -8.25
N GLU A 389 22.58 8.69 -7.70
CA GLU A 389 23.71 7.79 -7.90
C GLU A 389 23.46 6.43 -7.25
N THR A 390 22.96 6.42 -6.01
CA THR A 390 22.66 5.20 -5.26
C THR A 390 21.44 4.48 -5.84
N ALA A 391 20.43 5.22 -6.31
CA ALA A 391 19.28 4.66 -7.00
C ALA A 391 19.69 3.97 -8.32
N GLN A 392 20.59 4.58 -9.09
CA GLN A 392 21.16 3.95 -10.30
C GLN A 392 21.94 2.68 -9.95
N LYS A 393 22.78 2.71 -8.92
CA LYS A 393 23.49 1.50 -8.44
C LYS A 393 22.54 0.39 -8.01
N GLU A 394 21.42 0.72 -7.37
CA GLU A 394 20.39 -0.27 -7.02
C GLU A 394 19.70 -0.83 -8.27
N ALA A 395 19.45 -0.01 -9.29
CA ALA A 395 18.88 -0.45 -10.56
C ALA A 395 19.84 -1.36 -11.34
N ASP A 396 21.15 -1.04 -11.34
CA ASP A 396 22.20 -1.81 -12.01
C ASP A 396 22.39 -3.22 -11.40
N ARG A 397 21.86 -3.47 -10.20
CA ARG A 397 21.86 -4.79 -9.56
C ARG A 397 20.77 -5.73 -10.12
N CYS A 398 19.95 -5.26 -11.07
CA CYS A 398 18.92 -6.08 -11.72
C CYS A 398 19.54 -7.32 -12.38
N MET A 399 19.05 -8.50 -12.03
CA MET A 399 19.52 -9.77 -12.59
C MET A 399 18.85 -10.13 -13.92
N SER A 400 17.93 -9.31 -14.44
CA SER A 400 17.20 -9.57 -15.70
C SER A 400 16.58 -10.98 -15.76
N CYS A 401 16.01 -11.46 -14.65
CA CYS A 401 15.50 -12.84 -14.55
C CYS A 401 14.52 -13.17 -15.68
N GLY A 402 14.74 -14.28 -16.36
CA GLY A 402 13.92 -14.73 -17.49
C GLY A 402 14.23 -14.05 -18.83
N LEU A 403 15.06 -12.99 -18.87
CA LEU A 403 15.40 -12.24 -20.09
C LEU A 403 16.89 -12.36 -20.44
N CYS A 404 17.21 -12.38 -21.73
CA CYS A 404 18.58 -12.33 -22.19
C CYS A 404 19.12 -10.89 -22.13
N PHE A 405 20.32 -10.72 -21.57
CA PHE A 405 21.03 -9.45 -21.44
C PHE A 405 22.41 -9.47 -22.14
N GLU A 406 22.58 -10.38 -23.10
CA GLU A 406 23.76 -10.43 -23.99
C GLU A 406 25.11 -10.70 -23.29
N CYS A 407 25.12 -11.52 -22.23
CA CYS A 407 26.36 -11.91 -21.53
C CYS A 407 27.31 -12.83 -22.32
N ASP A 408 26.88 -13.35 -23.46
CA ASP A 408 27.62 -14.25 -24.36
C ASP A 408 28.06 -15.61 -23.81
N ASN A 409 27.77 -15.97 -22.56
CA ASN A 409 28.16 -17.26 -22.00
C ASN A 409 27.72 -18.43 -22.89
N CYS A 410 26.49 -18.40 -23.39
CA CYS A 410 25.94 -19.47 -24.23
C CYS A 410 26.67 -19.62 -25.58
N VAL A 411 27.20 -18.52 -26.14
CA VAL A 411 28.00 -18.51 -27.36
C VAL A 411 29.40 -19.04 -27.06
N ILE A 412 30.03 -18.55 -25.99
CA ILE A 412 31.41 -18.89 -25.61
C ILE A 412 31.55 -20.37 -25.21
N TYR A 413 30.61 -20.89 -24.43
CA TYR A 413 30.68 -22.26 -23.90
C TYR A 413 30.07 -23.30 -24.85
N CYS A 414 29.53 -22.91 -26.00
CA CYS A 414 28.98 -23.88 -26.96
C CYS A 414 30.11 -24.69 -27.61
N PRO A 415 30.21 -26.01 -27.38
CA PRO A 415 31.32 -26.81 -27.90
C PRO A 415 31.25 -27.06 -29.41
N GLN A 416 30.14 -26.70 -30.06
CA GLN A 416 29.87 -26.94 -31.48
C GLN A 416 29.70 -25.66 -32.29
N ASP A 417 29.90 -24.49 -31.67
CA ASP A 417 29.57 -23.19 -32.26
C ASP A 417 28.14 -23.16 -32.83
N ALA A 418 27.22 -23.85 -32.14
CA ALA A 418 25.82 -23.95 -32.53
C ALA A 418 25.04 -22.71 -32.07
N VAL A 419 25.41 -22.07 -30.97
CA VAL A 419 24.77 -20.84 -30.49
C VAL A 419 25.54 -19.64 -31.03
N TYR A 420 24.85 -18.69 -31.65
CA TYR A 420 25.44 -17.48 -32.22
C TYR A 420 24.58 -16.25 -31.95
N ARG A 421 25.17 -15.06 -32.05
CA ARG A 421 24.44 -13.79 -31.89
C ARG A 421 23.56 -13.52 -33.11
N VAL A 422 22.33 -13.10 -32.87
CA VAL A 422 21.42 -12.65 -33.92
C VAL A 422 22.00 -11.38 -34.56
N PRO A 423 22.02 -11.27 -35.91
CA PRO A 423 22.46 -10.05 -36.57
C PRO A 423 21.68 -8.83 -36.08
N LYS A 424 22.33 -7.67 -35.93
CA LYS A 424 21.70 -6.46 -35.40
C LYS A 424 20.46 -5.99 -36.17
N ALA A 425 20.36 -6.33 -37.45
CA ALA A 425 19.19 -6.01 -38.29
C ALA A 425 17.97 -6.89 -38.00
N GLU A 426 18.15 -8.00 -37.28
CA GLU A 426 17.14 -9.03 -36.98
C GLU A 426 16.94 -9.23 -35.46
N ALA A 427 17.66 -8.44 -34.65
CA ALA A 427 17.60 -8.49 -33.20
C ALA A 427 16.53 -7.55 -32.64
N THR A 428 15.81 -8.01 -31.62
CA THR A 428 14.86 -7.21 -30.84
C THR A 428 14.96 -7.61 -29.36
N THR A 429 14.27 -6.91 -28.47
CA THR A 429 14.21 -7.27 -27.06
C THR A 429 13.72 -8.71 -26.92
N GLY A 430 14.50 -9.52 -26.21
CA GLY A 430 14.23 -10.95 -26.04
C GLY A 430 14.65 -11.83 -27.20
N ARG A 431 15.32 -11.30 -28.25
CA ARG A 431 15.88 -12.09 -29.36
C ARG A 431 17.31 -11.66 -29.69
N TYR A 432 18.27 -12.18 -28.94
CA TYR A 432 19.68 -11.80 -29.06
C TYR A 432 20.60 -12.94 -29.51
N VAL A 433 20.22 -14.19 -29.26
CA VAL A 433 20.99 -15.38 -29.64
C VAL A 433 20.10 -16.38 -30.37
N ALA A 434 20.67 -17.07 -31.35
CA ALA A 434 20.00 -18.10 -32.14
C ALA A 434 20.83 -19.40 -32.13
N THR A 435 20.18 -20.51 -32.51
CA THR A 435 20.80 -21.83 -32.52
C THR A 435 20.80 -22.44 -33.91
N ASP A 436 21.97 -22.82 -34.42
CA ASP A 436 22.13 -23.70 -35.57
C ASP A 436 21.89 -25.15 -35.15
N TYR A 437 20.66 -25.62 -35.40
CA TYR A 437 20.24 -26.98 -35.07
C TYR A 437 21.00 -28.08 -35.82
N SER A 438 21.65 -27.76 -36.94
CA SER A 438 22.49 -28.75 -37.63
C SER A 438 23.78 -29.06 -36.87
N ARG A 439 24.19 -28.17 -35.96
CA ARG A 439 25.38 -28.29 -35.11
C ARG A 439 25.06 -28.63 -33.66
N CYS A 440 23.84 -28.33 -33.21
CA CYS A 440 23.43 -28.58 -31.83
C CYS A 440 23.37 -30.09 -31.54
N ILE A 441 24.09 -30.52 -30.49
CA ILE A 441 24.11 -31.92 -30.03
C ILE A 441 23.29 -32.14 -28.74
N GLY A 442 22.58 -31.11 -28.26
CA GLY A 442 21.78 -31.23 -27.03
C GLY A 442 22.62 -31.50 -25.78
N CYS A 443 23.76 -30.83 -25.62
CA CYS A 443 24.64 -31.02 -24.45
C CYS A 443 24.28 -30.20 -23.20
N HIS A 444 23.30 -29.29 -23.30
CA HIS A 444 22.76 -28.45 -22.21
C HIS A 444 23.71 -27.41 -21.62
N ILE A 445 24.98 -27.36 -22.03
CA ILE A 445 25.96 -26.40 -21.49
C ILE A 445 25.47 -24.95 -21.61
N CYS A 446 24.88 -24.56 -22.75
CA CYS A 446 24.35 -23.19 -22.93
C CYS A 446 23.21 -22.84 -21.96
N HIS A 447 22.40 -23.83 -21.56
CA HIS A 447 21.38 -23.68 -20.53
C HIS A 447 22.02 -23.52 -19.14
N ASP A 448 22.94 -24.42 -18.78
CA ASP A 448 23.58 -24.44 -17.45
C ASP A 448 24.37 -23.15 -17.15
N VAL A 449 24.94 -22.51 -18.17
CA VAL A 449 25.74 -21.28 -18.02
C VAL A 449 24.91 -19.99 -18.19
N CYS A 450 23.60 -20.10 -18.43
CA CYS A 450 22.72 -18.95 -18.62
C CYS A 450 22.43 -18.27 -17.27
N PRO A 451 22.90 -17.03 -17.02
CA PRO A 451 22.73 -16.37 -15.72
C PRO A 451 21.27 -16.12 -15.35
N THR A 452 20.46 -15.82 -16.36
CA THR A 452 19.06 -15.39 -16.20
C THR A 452 18.06 -16.50 -16.44
N GLY A 453 18.54 -17.74 -16.61
CA GLY A 453 17.76 -18.91 -16.98
C GLY A 453 16.97 -18.74 -18.29
N TYR A 454 17.33 -17.77 -19.13
CA TYR A 454 16.70 -17.49 -20.42
C TYR A 454 16.78 -18.66 -21.41
N ILE A 455 17.89 -19.40 -21.45
CA ILE A 455 17.98 -20.56 -22.33
C ILE A 455 17.27 -21.73 -21.65
N GLN A 456 16.27 -22.32 -22.30
CA GLN A 456 15.71 -23.61 -21.92
C GLN A 456 15.87 -24.63 -23.06
N MET A 457 16.05 -25.88 -22.68
CA MET A 457 16.25 -26.97 -23.63
C MET A 457 14.89 -27.50 -24.09
N GLY A 458 14.60 -27.33 -25.38
CA GLY A 458 13.41 -27.87 -26.02
C GLY A 458 13.52 -29.37 -26.27
N LEU A 459 13.12 -30.16 -25.28
CA LEU A 459 12.62 -31.52 -25.49
C LEU A 459 11.40 -31.74 -24.57
N GLY A 460 10.32 -31.01 -24.85
CA GLY A 460 8.93 -31.23 -24.40
C GLY A 460 8.70 -31.62 -22.93
N GLU A 461 8.05 -30.75 -22.17
CA GLU A 461 7.05 -31.24 -21.21
C GLU A 461 5.76 -31.64 -21.95
#